data_AF-Q22DU9-F1
#
_entry.id   AF-Q22DU9-F1
#
_cell.length_a   1.000
_cell.length_b   1.000
_cell.length_c   1.000
_cell.angle_alpha   90.00
_cell.angle_beta   90.00
_cell.angle_gamma   90.00
#
_symmetry.space_group_name_H-M   'P 1'
#
loop_
_entity.id
_entity.type
_entity.pdbx_description
1 polymer ?
#
loop_
_entity_poly.entity_id
_entity_poly.type
_entity_poly.pdbx_seq_one_letter_code
_entity_poly.pdbx_strand_id
1 'polypeptide(L)'
;MKKFISSIILVVAVIYFTSGQFTMLYNANVNVSFEQQMQLLSKQLHEYRYKESQPFKFFPFQYRQDKGLYSSYVQLNVMDENNSYINHLLRTKVKIDDNSFFVTSLVLLNLIECNNLGTYEFNQDELEESIDALLEFKDKNAEEGLPQIGFYQQAQKNGRWSQLPTNLIQVSDLTKLFPQFVNDFLNYIGLTVINFLPKLSKILLLPSDSDDSAINLILGMSLMNSPNVRQSIKDKWSSKNYKVKEYFEILKKYSYQPFDKSNSSNSQIDPRNYFAFHSYFEQLKQRNTTQFGLFNTWLINLEEQVEGIVQMPFNVNILDLTVINNIIYSLNNIFINYNQTEIEQIFDDKLQMLYLNSTNFLASQIESGVLNTHIDISNPYYPSQYVFYMLASKNAQLLNSNLEKLNGIAKEVAQTYNKVLKTNATQFILNSAKFNSERELYWQDFLGNYANKTYDEDNTFTTISALSTLVNIWTATQQDQNGNLRLQFDPQTPQNVIDTIDLGMKTVSKYGFFSKSNINAFYSVTLKTYTSQFYYPMNVHKYLNGTQFDPHFDTQDIVQNVAGVDGIIDKEEYEQMLKQKWYQHETQEKFTGFNVPRQQFAFWNSEALTISYGMSLLSKYNSIDRSNLTTPI
;
A
#
# COMPACT_ATOMS: atom_id res chain seq x y z
N MET A 1 -45.50 23.66 17.40
CA MET A 1 -44.17 23.36 17.97
C MET A 1 -43.34 22.40 17.11
N LYS A 2 -43.75 21.14 16.83
CA LYS A 2 -43.00 20.20 15.96
C LYS A 2 -42.68 20.75 14.56
N LYS A 3 -43.67 21.35 13.87
CA LYS A 3 -43.47 21.98 12.54
C LYS A 3 -42.51 23.18 12.57
N PHE A 4 -42.45 23.91 13.68
CA PHE A 4 -41.58 25.08 13.83
C PHE A 4 -40.12 24.64 14.07
N ILE A 5 -39.91 23.61 14.90
CA ILE A 5 -38.60 23.02 15.15
C ILE A 5 -38.04 22.37 13.87
N SER A 6 -38.86 21.66 13.09
CA SER A 6 -38.41 21.08 11.80
C SER A 6 -38.01 22.14 10.78
N SER A 7 -38.73 23.28 10.72
CA SER A 7 -38.37 24.38 9.82
C SER A 7 -37.09 25.08 10.25
N ILE A 8 -36.84 25.25 11.55
CA ILE A 8 -35.58 25.82 12.06
C ILE A 8 -34.40 24.90 11.75
N ILE A 9 -34.53 23.59 11.98
CA ILE A 9 -33.47 22.61 11.67
C ILE A 9 -33.16 22.64 10.17
N LEU A 10 -34.18 22.71 9.30
CA LEU A 10 -33.99 22.78 7.86
C LEU A 10 -33.30 24.08 7.44
N VAL A 11 -33.69 25.23 8.01
CA VAL A 11 -33.06 26.53 7.71
C VAL A 11 -31.62 26.57 8.20
N VAL A 12 -31.33 26.06 9.40
CA VAL A 12 -29.96 25.97 9.93
C VAL A 12 -29.11 25.02 9.09
N ALA A 13 -29.66 23.87 8.68
CA ALA A 13 -28.97 22.96 7.77
C ALA A 13 -28.69 23.63 6.42
N VAL A 14 -29.68 24.29 5.81
CA VAL A 14 -29.51 25.00 4.53
C VAL A 14 -28.50 26.14 4.66
N ILE A 15 -28.53 26.94 5.73
CA ILE A 15 -27.52 27.98 6.00
C ILE A 15 -26.14 27.36 6.19
N TYR A 16 -25.99 26.29 6.97
CA TYR A 16 -24.72 25.59 7.18
C TYR A 16 -24.15 25.02 5.88
N PHE A 17 -25.00 24.39 5.05
CA PHE A 17 -24.61 23.86 3.75
C PHE A 17 -24.26 24.99 2.77
N THR A 18 -25.05 26.06 2.70
CA THR A 18 -24.79 27.19 1.79
C THR A 18 -23.58 28.02 2.22
N SER A 19 -23.37 28.27 3.52
CA SER A 19 -22.19 28.96 4.01
C SER A 19 -20.92 28.15 3.74
N GLY A 20 -20.96 26.83 3.96
CA GLY A 20 -19.85 25.94 3.63
C GLY A 20 -19.51 25.96 2.14
N GLN A 21 -20.53 25.98 1.27
CA GLN A 21 -20.35 26.07 -0.19
C GLN A 21 -19.81 27.43 -0.64
N PHE A 22 -20.27 28.55 -0.07
CA PHE A 22 -19.78 29.89 -0.43
C PHE A 22 -18.32 30.12 -0.01
N THR A 23 -17.89 29.63 1.16
CA THR A 23 -16.48 29.68 1.58
C THR A 23 -15.59 28.78 0.70
N MET A 24 -16.12 27.64 0.24
CA MET A 24 -15.41 26.74 -0.67
C MET A 24 -15.27 27.34 -2.08
N LEU A 25 -16.28 28.04 -2.60
CA LEU A 25 -16.29 28.65 -3.93
C LEU A 25 -15.43 29.93 -4.03
N TYR A 26 -15.37 30.76 -2.99
CA TYR A 26 -14.55 31.98 -3.00
C TYR A 26 -13.05 31.68 -2.93
N ASN A 27 -12.67 30.58 -2.27
CA ASN A 27 -11.27 30.28 -1.99
C ASN A 27 -10.58 29.38 -3.03
N ALA A 28 -11.32 28.76 -3.96
CA ALA A 28 -10.77 27.78 -4.92
C ALA A 28 -9.82 28.36 -5.99
N ASN A 29 -9.73 29.69 -6.11
CA ASN A 29 -8.89 30.38 -7.11
C ASN A 29 -7.68 31.11 -6.52
N VAL A 30 -7.41 30.94 -5.23
CA VAL A 30 -6.26 31.59 -4.58
C VAL A 30 -5.04 30.66 -4.65
N ASN A 31 -4.00 31.11 -5.34
CA ASN A 31 -2.67 30.51 -5.21
C ASN A 31 -2.11 30.92 -3.84
N VAL A 32 -1.73 29.93 -3.04
CA VAL A 32 -1.02 30.16 -1.78
C VAL A 32 0.48 29.98 -1.99
N SER A 33 1.30 30.68 -1.20
CA SER A 33 2.74 30.44 -1.24
C SER A 33 3.06 29.02 -0.76
N PHE A 34 4.24 28.52 -1.13
CA PHE A 34 4.71 27.22 -0.67
C PHE A 34 4.70 27.12 0.86
N GLU A 35 5.21 28.13 1.56
CA GLU A 35 5.28 28.15 3.03
C GLU A 35 3.88 28.14 3.66
N GLN A 36 2.95 28.91 3.10
CA GLN A 36 1.56 28.93 3.56
C GLN A 36 0.89 27.56 3.37
N GLN A 37 1.09 26.93 2.20
CA GLN A 37 0.55 25.60 1.93
C GLN A 37 1.13 24.55 2.88
N MET A 38 2.45 24.56 3.10
CA MET A 38 3.11 23.63 4.03
C MET A 38 2.63 23.82 5.48
N GLN A 39 2.40 25.05 5.92
CA GLN A 39 1.83 25.33 7.24
C GLN A 39 0.39 24.82 7.38
N LEU A 40 -0.45 25.02 6.35
CA LEU A 40 -1.82 24.52 6.34
C LEU A 40 -1.86 22.99 6.41
N LEU A 41 -1.05 22.32 5.59
CA LEU A 41 -0.97 20.86 5.55
C LEU A 41 -0.38 20.29 6.85
N SER A 42 0.66 20.90 7.40
CA SER A 42 1.23 20.53 8.70
C SER A 42 0.20 20.59 9.82
N LYS A 43 -0.59 21.69 9.87
CA LYS A 43 -1.67 21.83 10.84
C LYS A 43 -2.72 20.74 10.69
N GLN A 44 -3.17 20.46 9.47
CA GLN A 44 -4.13 19.39 9.20
C GLN A 44 -3.56 18.03 9.62
N LEU A 45 -2.31 17.75 9.27
CA LEU A 45 -1.64 16.49 9.63
C LEU A 45 -1.57 16.30 11.15
N HIS A 46 -1.26 17.35 11.90
CA HIS A 46 -1.28 17.33 13.37
C HIS A 46 -2.69 17.07 13.95
N GLU A 47 -3.76 17.47 13.25
CA GLU A 47 -5.14 17.16 13.65
C GLU A 47 -5.51 15.68 13.43
N TYR A 48 -4.89 15.00 12.46
CA TYR A 48 -5.10 13.57 12.21
C TYR A 48 -4.30 12.64 13.13
N ARG A 49 -3.41 13.18 13.97
CA ARG A 49 -2.65 12.40 14.94
C ARG A 49 -3.43 12.22 16.24
N TYR A 50 -3.49 11.00 16.75
CA TYR A 50 -4.13 10.70 18.03
C TYR A 50 -3.30 11.23 19.19
N LYS A 51 -3.84 12.22 19.90
CA LYS A 51 -3.17 12.92 21.01
C LYS A 51 -3.31 12.19 22.34
N GLU A 52 -4.31 11.33 22.44
CA GLU A 52 -4.64 10.57 23.65
C GLU A 52 -5.03 9.15 23.27
N SER A 53 -4.67 8.18 24.13
CA SER A 53 -5.12 6.80 23.98
C SER A 53 -6.51 6.69 24.58
N GLN A 54 -7.42 6.03 23.87
CA GLN A 54 -8.76 5.81 24.35
C GLN A 54 -9.23 4.40 24.00
N PRO A 55 -9.99 3.74 24.89
CA PRO A 55 -10.47 2.39 24.63
C PRO A 55 -11.69 2.41 23.69
N PHE A 56 -11.99 1.25 23.11
CA PHE A 56 -13.26 1.05 22.42
C PHE A 56 -14.42 1.05 23.44
N LYS A 57 -15.53 1.69 23.10
CA LYS A 57 -16.77 1.70 23.89
C LYS A 57 -17.98 1.53 22.98
N PHE A 58 -18.93 0.68 23.38
CA PHE A 58 -20.22 0.57 22.68
C PHE A 58 -21.14 1.76 22.96
N PHE A 59 -21.12 2.32 24.19
CA PHE A 59 -21.93 3.47 24.55
C PHE A 59 -21.26 4.36 25.62
N PRO A 60 -21.15 5.70 25.40
CA PRO A 60 -21.29 6.35 24.09
C PRO A 60 -20.31 5.72 23.09
N PHE A 61 -20.75 5.54 21.85
CA PHE A 61 -19.95 4.82 20.84
C PHE A 61 -18.63 5.54 20.61
N GLN A 62 -17.54 4.81 20.70
CA GLN A 62 -16.19 5.35 20.58
C GLN A 62 -15.25 4.25 20.09
N TYR A 63 -14.45 4.55 19.07
CA TYR A 63 -13.39 3.66 18.64
C TYR A 63 -12.22 3.68 19.62
N ARG A 64 -11.46 2.58 19.66
CA ARG A 64 -10.13 2.59 20.25
C ARG A 64 -9.23 3.45 19.37
N GLN A 65 -8.45 4.32 20.00
CA GLN A 65 -7.35 5.06 19.35
C GLN A 65 -6.12 4.93 20.25
N ASP A 66 -4.96 4.74 19.65
CA ASP A 66 -3.69 4.65 20.37
C ASP A 66 -2.89 5.93 20.12
N LYS A 67 -2.51 6.60 21.22
CA LYS A 67 -1.75 7.84 21.21
C LYS A 67 -0.48 7.72 20.36
N GLY A 68 -0.17 8.75 19.58
CA GLY A 68 1.00 8.80 18.71
C GLY A 68 0.76 8.25 17.29
N LEU A 69 -0.30 7.49 17.05
CA LEU A 69 -0.65 7.02 15.71
C LEU A 69 -1.39 8.10 14.90
N TYR A 70 -1.25 8.03 13.57
CA TYR A 70 -2.04 8.81 12.62
C TYR A 70 -3.28 8.05 12.19
N SER A 71 -4.37 8.78 11.98
CA SER A 71 -5.66 8.18 11.68
C SER A 71 -5.64 7.38 10.37
N SER A 72 -6.17 6.17 10.46
CA SER A 72 -6.41 5.25 9.36
C SER A 72 -7.84 4.74 9.48
N TYR A 73 -8.44 4.34 8.35
CA TYR A 73 -9.83 3.91 8.33
C TYR A 73 -10.03 2.73 7.41
N VAL A 74 -10.73 1.71 7.89
CA VAL A 74 -11.27 0.65 7.03
C VAL A 74 -12.58 1.14 6.44
N GLN A 75 -12.62 1.15 5.11
CA GLN A 75 -13.77 1.52 4.29
C GLN A 75 -14.08 0.38 3.32
N LEU A 76 -15.16 0.55 2.57
CA LEU A 76 -15.68 -0.49 1.69
C LEU A 76 -15.85 0.09 0.31
N ASN A 77 -15.26 -0.56 -0.69
CA ASN A 77 -15.59 -0.25 -2.06
C ASN A 77 -16.87 -0.99 -2.42
N VAL A 78 -17.98 -0.26 -2.48
CA VAL A 78 -19.29 -0.78 -2.87
C VAL A 78 -19.68 -0.17 -4.22
N MET A 79 -20.11 -1.01 -5.16
CA MET A 79 -20.52 -0.57 -6.50
C MET A 79 -21.87 -1.16 -6.90
N ASP A 80 -22.73 -0.33 -7.51
CA ASP A 80 -23.98 -0.74 -8.14
C ASP A 80 -23.91 -0.45 -9.64
N GLU A 81 -24.93 -0.92 -10.37
CA GLU A 81 -24.99 -0.84 -11.82
C GLU A 81 -24.92 0.61 -12.37
N ASN A 82 -25.26 1.62 -11.55
CA ASN A 82 -25.36 3.02 -11.98
C ASN A 82 -24.37 3.96 -11.27
N ASN A 83 -23.45 3.41 -10.45
CA ASN A 83 -22.64 4.16 -9.51
C ASN A 83 -23.49 5.22 -8.76
N SER A 84 -24.50 4.75 -8.01
CA SER A 84 -25.47 5.64 -7.36
C SER A 84 -24.82 6.55 -6.31
N TYR A 85 -25.52 7.66 -6.01
CA TYR A 85 -25.06 8.59 -4.97
C TYR A 85 -25.06 7.95 -3.58
N ILE A 86 -25.93 6.96 -3.34
CA ILE A 86 -25.96 6.22 -2.09
C ILE A 86 -24.65 5.47 -1.90
N ASN A 87 -24.17 4.74 -2.93
CA ASN A 87 -22.89 4.04 -2.84
C ASN A 87 -21.70 4.98 -2.67
N HIS A 88 -21.72 6.16 -3.31
CA HIS A 88 -20.75 7.22 -3.02
C HIS A 88 -20.77 7.64 -1.55
N LEU A 89 -21.95 7.87 -0.96
CA LEU A 89 -22.07 8.19 0.47
C LEU A 89 -21.57 7.05 1.35
N LEU A 90 -21.83 5.80 0.99
CA LEU A 90 -21.32 4.63 1.72
C LEU A 90 -19.80 4.61 1.71
N ARG A 91 -19.16 4.73 0.54
CA ARG A 91 -17.69 4.77 0.40
C ARG A 91 -17.06 5.94 1.16
N THR A 92 -17.70 7.10 1.18
CA THR A 92 -17.10 8.33 1.74
C THR A 92 -17.45 8.59 3.21
N LYS A 93 -18.53 8.01 3.75
CA LYS A 93 -19.02 8.30 5.11
C LYS A 93 -19.02 7.11 6.05
N VAL A 94 -19.10 5.88 5.55
CA VAL A 94 -19.04 4.68 6.40
C VAL A 94 -17.59 4.25 6.53
N LYS A 95 -17.06 4.37 7.75
CA LYS A 95 -15.67 4.05 8.05
C LYS A 95 -15.50 3.52 9.48
N ILE A 96 -14.59 2.56 9.64
CA ILE A 96 -14.16 2.02 10.92
C ILE A 96 -12.76 2.55 11.19
N ASP A 97 -12.57 3.25 12.31
CA ASP A 97 -11.25 3.73 12.72
C ASP A 97 -10.29 2.56 12.92
N ASP A 98 -9.05 2.72 12.48
CA ASP A 98 -8.04 1.68 12.44
C ASP A 98 -6.72 2.15 13.07
N ASN A 99 -6.14 1.30 13.92
CA ASN A 99 -4.82 1.50 14.53
C ASN A 99 -3.83 0.53 13.90
N SER A 100 -3.22 0.94 12.78
CA SER A 100 -2.22 0.13 12.08
C SER A 100 -0.85 0.80 12.06
N PHE A 101 0.20 -0.03 12.05
CA PHE A 101 1.59 0.39 11.95
C PHE A 101 1.84 1.20 10.66
N PHE A 102 1.33 0.70 9.55
CA PHE A 102 1.69 1.09 8.20
C PHE A 102 1.52 2.59 7.90
N VAL A 103 0.37 3.17 8.25
CA VAL A 103 0.06 4.59 7.97
C VAL A 103 1.01 5.53 8.70
N THR A 104 1.19 5.31 10.00
CA THR A 104 2.04 6.16 10.83
C THR A 104 3.49 6.11 10.33
N SER A 105 4.00 4.91 10.01
CA SER A 105 5.35 4.75 9.48
C SER A 105 5.57 5.50 8.15
N LEU A 106 4.63 5.41 7.21
CA LEU A 106 4.73 6.13 5.93
C LEU A 106 4.61 7.66 6.10
N VAL A 107 3.75 8.14 7.01
CA VAL A 107 3.65 9.57 7.34
C VAL A 107 5.00 10.06 7.86
N LEU A 108 5.61 9.36 8.83
CA LEU A 108 6.91 9.74 9.38
C LEU A 108 8.02 9.72 8.31
N LEU A 109 8.06 8.72 7.45
CA LEU A 109 9.01 8.66 6.33
C LEU A 109 8.91 9.88 5.41
N ASN A 110 7.70 10.28 5.03
CA ASN A 110 7.49 11.46 4.20
C ASN A 110 7.89 12.76 4.92
N LEU A 111 7.65 12.86 6.23
CA LEU A 111 8.07 14.03 7.02
C LEU A 111 9.60 14.10 7.20
N ILE A 112 10.29 12.95 7.36
CA ILE A 112 11.77 12.86 7.38
C ILE A 112 12.34 13.32 6.06
N GLU A 113 11.74 12.93 4.95
CA GLU A 113 12.15 13.41 3.64
C GLU A 113 12.00 14.94 3.52
N CYS A 114 10.86 15.52 3.92
CA CYS A 114 10.66 16.97 3.92
C CYS A 114 11.70 17.68 4.81
N ASN A 115 11.97 17.12 5.99
CA ASN A 115 12.92 17.71 6.92
C ASN A 115 14.37 17.64 6.42
N ASN A 116 14.77 16.52 5.80
CA ASN A 116 16.08 16.40 5.19
C ASN A 116 16.26 17.35 3.99
N LEU A 117 15.18 17.67 3.27
CA LEU A 117 15.16 18.71 2.23
C LEU A 117 15.13 20.14 2.79
N GLY A 118 15.06 20.32 4.11
CA GLY A 118 15.06 21.63 4.77
C GLY A 118 13.74 22.41 4.61
N THR A 119 12.65 21.75 4.24
CA THR A 119 11.34 22.41 3.99
C THR A 119 10.33 22.25 5.12
N TYR A 120 10.64 21.40 6.09
CA TYR A 120 9.79 21.11 7.23
C TYR A 120 10.62 20.88 8.49
N GLU A 121 10.12 21.29 9.66
CA GLU A 121 10.77 21.04 10.94
C GLU A 121 9.86 20.17 11.82
N PHE A 122 10.44 19.14 12.42
CA PHE A 122 9.72 18.26 13.32
C PHE A 122 9.43 18.89 14.66
N ASN A 123 8.23 18.64 15.18
CA ASN A 123 8.08 18.53 16.62
C ASN A 123 8.70 17.19 17.08
N GLN A 124 9.87 17.26 17.71
CA GLN A 124 10.62 16.09 18.16
C GLN A 124 9.88 15.27 19.23
N ASP A 125 9.08 15.92 20.08
CA ASP A 125 8.32 15.21 21.12
C ASP A 125 7.16 14.43 20.49
N GLU A 126 6.51 15.01 19.47
CA GLU A 126 5.49 14.30 18.67
C GLU A 126 6.08 13.14 17.88
N LEU A 127 7.28 13.32 17.31
CA LEU A 127 8.02 12.27 16.64
C LEU A 127 8.33 11.13 17.62
N GLU A 128 8.92 11.44 18.79
CA GLU A 128 9.27 10.46 19.80
C GLU A 128 8.06 9.65 20.28
N GLU A 129 6.93 10.32 20.54
CA GLU A 129 5.68 9.65 20.94
C GLU A 129 5.10 8.77 19.82
N SER A 130 5.28 9.15 18.55
CA SER A 130 4.88 8.31 17.42
C SER A 130 5.79 7.08 17.30
N ILE A 131 7.10 7.24 17.55
CA ILE A 131 8.04 6.11 17.62
C ILE A 131 7.71 5.15 18.76
N ASP A 132 7.37 5.66 19.94
CA ASP A 132 6.91 4.83 21.06
C ASP A 132 5.69 3.98 20.66
N ALA A 133 4.72 4.59 19.98
CA ALA A 133 3.53 3.88 19.52
C ALA A 133 3.84 2.79 18.48
N LEU A 134 4.75 3.06 17.54
CA LEU A 134 5.15 2.10 16.50
C LEU A 134 5.88 0.88 17.08
N LEU A 135 6.68 1.06 18.13
CA LEU A 135 7.43 -0.05 18.75
C LEU A 135 6.52 -1.10 19.42
N GLU A 136 5.26 -0.76 19.73
CA GLU A 136 4.26 -1.69 20.27
C GLU A 136 3.72 -2.70 19.23
N PHE A 137 3.99 -2.48 17.94
CA PHE A 137 3.58 -3.37 16.85
C PHE A 137 4.59 -4.50 16.58
N LYS A 138 5.70 -4.54 17.32
CA LYS A 138 6.71 -5.60 17.21
C LYS A 138 6.09 -6.98 17.39
N ASP A 139 6.54 -7.94 16.59
CA ASP A 139 6.13 -9.33 16.74
C ASP A 139 6.69 -9.91 18.05
N LYS A 140 5.79 -10.17 19.00
CA LYS A 140 6.10 -10.73 20.31
C LYS A 140 6.32 -12.25 20.26
N ASN A 141 6.07 -12.90 19.12
CA ASN A 141 6.49 -14.28 18.88
C ASN A 141 7.90 -14.38 18.29
N ALA A 142 8.46 -13.28 17.77
CA ALA A 142 9.81 -13.24 17.23
C ALA A 142 10.86 -13.04 18.33
N GLU A 143 12.11 -13.40 18.04
CA GLU A 143 13.23 -13.17 18.94
C GLU A 143 13.45 -11.67 19.21
N GLU A 144 13.89 -11.32 20.42
CA GLU A 144 14.24 -9.94 20.74
C GLU A 144 15.34 -9.40 19.81
N GLY A 145 15.08 -8.21 19.28
CA GLY A 145 15.97 -7.45 18.41
C GLY A 145 15.63 -7.58 16.93
N LEU A 146 14.80 -8.58 16.56
CA LEU A 146 14.34 -8.74 15.18
C LEU A 146 13.42 -7.57 14.78
N PRO A 147 13.65 -6.94 13.61
CA PRO A 147 12.84 -5.86 13.08
C PRO A 147 11.55 -6.36 12.41
N GLN A 148 10.98 -7.46 12.92
CA GLN A 148 9.74 -8.06 12.44
C GLN A 148 8.55 -7.39 13.13
N ILE A 149 7.66 -6.80 12.33
CA ILE A 149 6.52 -6.01 12.80
C ILE A 149 5.21 -6.64 12.29
N GLY A 150 4.14 -6.50 13.06
CA GLY A 150 2.79 -6.84 12.61
C GLY A 150 1.99 -5.60 12.22
N PHE A 151 1.02 -5.77 11.31
CA PHE A 151 0.11 -4.72 10.89
C PHE A 151 -0.70 -4.14 12.06
N TYR A 152 -1.14 -4.99 12.98
CA TYR A 152 -1.81 -4.64 14.23
C TYR A 152 -0.98 -5.01 15.47
N GLN A 153 -1.24 -4.30 16.57
CA GLN A 153 -0.74 -4.70 17.88
C GLN A 153 -1.22 -6.11 18.26
N GLN A 154 -0.34 -6.84 18.95
CA GLN A 154 -0.63 -8.21 19.36
C GLN A 154 -1.16 -8.33 20.79
N ALA A 155 -2.12 -9.24 20.96
CA ALA A 155 -2.65 -9.68 22.26
C ALA A 155 -2.42 -11.20 22.44
N GLN A 156 -2.26 -11.63 23.69
CA GLN A 156 -2.02 -13.03 24.00
C GLN A 156 -3.31 -13.85 23.88
N LYS A 157 -3.24 -14.97 23.15
CA LYS A 157 -4.34 -15.93 22.94
C LYS A 157 -3.76 -17.35 23.01
N ASN A 158 -4.24 -18.16 23.95
CA ASN A 158 -3.80 -19.54 24.16
C ASN A 158 -2.26 -19.71 24.26
N GLY A 159 -1.59 -18.80 24.97
CA GLY A 159 -0.14 -18.86 25.18
C GLY A 159 0.72 -18.36 24.02
N ARG A 160 0.13 -17.95 22.89
CA ARG A 160 0.82 -17.29 21.76
C ARG A 160 0.30 -15.87 21.55
N TRP A 161 1.08 -15.03 20.88
CA TRP A 161 0.64 -13.70 20.52
C TRP A 161 -0.04 -13.69 19.15
N SER A 162 -1.13 -12.95 19.01
CA SER A 162 -1.92 -12.84 17.78
C SER A 162 -2.25 -11.38 17.53
N GLN A 163 -2.16 -10.95 16.28
CA GLN A 163 -2.56 -9.60 15.88
C GLN A 163 -4.05 -9.37 16.17
N LEU A 164 -4.38 -8.21 16.73
CA LEU A 164 -5.73 -7.91 17.20
C LEU A 164 -6.27 -6.61 16.58
N PRO A 165 -6.99 -6.68 15.45
CA PRO A 165 -7.69 -5.53 14.87
C PRO A 165 -8.91 -5.15 15.72
N THR A 166 -8.65 -4.49 16.85
CA THR A 166 -9.61 -4.31 17.95
C THR A 166 -10.91 -3.68 17.46
N ASN A 167 -10.85 -2.57 16.73
CA ASN A 167 -12.05 -1.86 16.27
C ASN A 167 -12.88 -2.72 15.30
N LEU A 168 -12.25 -3.40 14.34
CA LEU A 168 -12.94 -4.29 13.41
C LEU A 168 -13.64 -5.46 14.11
N ILE A 169 -12.96 -6.09 15.08
CA ILE A 169 -13.54 -7.18 15.87
C ILE A 169 -14.75 -6.68 16.66
N GLN A 170 -14.61 -5.57 17.37
CA GLN A 170 -15.69 -5.02 18.20
C GLN A 170 -16.89 -4.55 17.37
N VAL A 171 -16.66 -3.93 16.21
CA VAL A 171 -17.74 -3.58 15.26
C VAL A 171 -18.40 -4.83 14.69
N SER A 172 -17.62 -5.85 14.33
CA SER A 172 -18.14 -7.16 13.89
C SER A 172 -18.98 -7.84 14.99
N ASP A 173 -18.59 -7.71 16.26
CA ASP A 173 -19.37 -8.25 17.37
C ASP A 173 -20.65 -7.45 17.60
N LEU A 174 -20.63 -6.13 17.38
CA LEU A 174 -21.82 -5.29 17.42
C LEU A 174 -22.85 -5.69 16.36
N THR A 175 -22.42 -5.99 15.12
CA THR A 175 -23.38 -6.35 14.06
C THR A 175 -24.08 -7.68 14.32
N LYS A 176 -23.49 -8.58 15.11
CA LYS A 176 -24.15 -9.83 15.55
C LYS A 176 -25.31 -9.56 16.51
N LEU A 177 -25.34 -8.40 17.16
CA LEU A 177 -26.42 -8.00 18.07
C LEU A 177 -27.59 -7.33 17.35
N PHE A 178 -27.46 -7.05 16.04
CA PHE A 178 -28.52 -6.40 15.29
C PHE A 178 -29.74 -7.31 15.17
N PRO A 179 -30.95 -6.82 15.50
CA PRO A 179 -32.19 -7.54 15.21
C PRO A 179 -32.30 -7.85 13.71
N GLN A 180 -32.95 -8.96 13.36
CA GLN A 180 -33.07 -9.39 11.95
C GLN A 180 -33.62 -8.28 11.04
N PHE A 181 -34.61 -7.50 11.49
CA PHE A 181 -35.17 -6.40 10.68
C PHE A 181 -34.15 -5.30 10.36
N VAL A 182 -33.16 -5.08 11.23
CA VAL A 182 -32.06 -4.12 10.98
C VAL A 182 -31.12 -4.71 9.93
N ASN A 183 -30.77 -6.00 10.05
CA ASN A 183 -29.94 -6.67 9.06
C ASN A 183 -30.61 -6.68 7.68
N ASP A 184 -31.90 -6.99 7.62
CA ASP A 184 -32.69 -6.99 6.39
C ASP A 184 -32.75 -5.58 5.78
N PHE A 185 -32.95 -4.54 6.60
CA PHE A 185 -32.95 -3.16 6.14
C PHE A 185 -31.56 -2.73 5.62
N LEU A 186 -30.49 -3.04 6.34
CA LEU A 186 -29.11 -2.73 5.93
C LEU A 186 -28.77 -3.45 4.62
N ASN A 187 -29.14 -4.73 4.49
CA ASN A 187 -29.01 -5.47 3.23
C ASN A 187 -29.82 -4.82 2.10
N TYR A 188 -31.06 -4.41 2.38
CA TYR A 188 -31.94 -3.75 1.42
C TYR A 188 -31.34 -2.44 0.87
N ILE A 189 -30.67 -1.66 1.70
CA ILE A 189 -29.99 -0.41 1.26
C ILE A 189 -28.56 -0.64 0.73
N GLY A 190 -28.16 -1.90 0.51
CA GLY A 190 -26.85 -2.25 -0.09
C GLY A 190 -25.69 -2.35 0.90
N LEU A 191 -25.94 -2.26 2.21
CA LEU A 191 -24.95 -2.46 3.28
C LEU A 191 -24.75 -3.95 3.61
N THR A 192 -24.70 -4.81 2.60
CA THR A 192 -24.52 -6.27 2.76
C THR A 192 -23.20 -6.67 3.43
N VAL A 193 -22.27 -5.73 3.51
CA VAL A 193 -20.99 -5.87 4.20
C VAL A 193 -21.11 -6.23 5.69
N ILE A 194 -22.22 -5.90 6.36
CA ILE A 194 -22.40 -6.30 7.76
C ILE A 194 -22.32 -7.81 7.93
N ASN A 195 -22.69 -8.57 6.90
CA ASN A 195 -22.60 -10.03 6.86
C ASN A 195 -21.16 -10.50 6.57
N PHE A 196 -20.33 -9.62 6.00
CA PHE A 196 -18.93 -9.87 5.67
C PHE A 196 -17.99 -9.56 6.86
N LEU A 197 -18.35 -8.61 7.74
CA LEU A 197 -17.52 -8.21 8.89
C LEU A 197 -17.07 -9.38 9.80
N PRO A 198 -17.90 -10.39 10.12
CA PRO A 198 -17.45 -11.55 10.89
C PRO A 198 -16.41 -12.41 10.19
N LYS A 199 -16.43 -12.48 8.85
CA LYS A 199 -15.40 -13.17 8.08
C LYS A 199 -14.14 -12.32 7.99
N LEU A 200 -14.30 -11.02 7.69
CA LEU A 200 -13.20 -10.06 7.60
C LEU A 200 -12.38 -10.01 8.89
N SER A 201 -13.02 -9.91 10.05
CA SER A 201 -12.34 -9.86 11.35
C SER A 201 -11.53 -11.13 11.68
N LYS A 202 -11.90 -12.29 11.12
CA LYS A 202 -11.12 -13.53 11.25
C LYS A 202 -9.93 -13.56 10.30
N ILE A 203 -10.12 -13.12 9.05
CA ILE A 203 -9.05 -13.09 8.03
C ILE A 203 -7.94 -12.09 8.43
N LEU A 204 -8.30 -11.02 9.13
CA LEU A 204 -7.37 -9.98 9.56
C LEU A 204 -6.62 -10.30 10.87
N LEU A 205 -6.66 -11.56 11.33
CA LEU A 205 -5.71 -12.07 12.33
C LEU A 205 -4.38 -12.41 11.63
N LEU A 206 -3.76 -11.39 11.06
CA LEU A 206 -2.60 -11.51 10.17
C LEU A 206 -1.37 -11.99 10.96
N PRO A 207 -0.47 -12.78 10.33
CA PRO A 207 0.88 -12.93 10.82
C PRO A 207 1.70 -11.68 10.49
N SER A 208 2.88 -11.54 11.07
CA SER A 208 3.83 -10.53 10.62
C SER A 208 4.24 -10.80 9.18
N ASP A 209 4.47 -9.72 8.43
CA ASP A 209 4.75 -9.77 7.01
C ASP A 209 6.01 -9.00 6.64
N SER A 210 6.46 -9.22 5.42
CA SER A 210 7.65 -8.61 4.85
C SER A 210 7.42 -7.15 4.46
N ASP A 211 6.17 -6.72 4.31
CA ASP A 211 5.80 -5.37 3.89
C ASP A 211 6.01 -4.37 5.05
N ASP A 212 5.30 -4.60 6.15
CA ASP A 212 5.42 -3.82 7.39
C ASP A 212 6.86 -3.84 7.91
N SER A 213 7.50 -5.01 7.89
CA SER A 213 8.87 -5.18 8.39
C SER A 213 9.90 -4.48 7.49
N ALA A 214 9.70 -4.46 6.16
CA ALA A 214 10.55 -3.68 5.26
C ALA A 214 10.38 -2.18 5.50
N ILE A 215 9.15 -1.68 5.65
CA ILE A 215 8.88 -0.27 5.97
C ILE A 215 9.47 0.11 7.33
N ASN A 216 9.41 -0.77 8.32
CA ASN A 216 10.08 -0.61 9.62
C ASN A 216 11.58 -0.40 9.45
N LEU A 217 12.26 -1.25 8.67
CA LEU A 217 13.69 -1.08 8.40
C LEU A 217 14.00 0.25 7.70
N ILE A 218 13.21 0.64 6.71
CA ILE A 218 13.40 1.91 5.98
C ILE A 218 13.22 3.11 6.92
N LEU A 219 12.22 3.08 7.81
CA LEU A 219 12.01 4.10 8.83
C LEU A 219 13.21 4.18 9.77
N GLY A 220 13.69 3.04 10.27
CA GLY A 220 14.88 2.97 11.09
C GLY A 220 16.09 3.62 10.44
N MET A 221 16.39 3.23 9.20
CA MET A 221 17.51 3.82 8.46
C MET A 221 17.31 5.33 8.22
N SER A 222 16.09 5.76 7.92
CA SER A 222 15.79 7.19 7.74
C SER A 222 15.98 8.00 9.03
N LEU A 223 15.58 7.45 10.19
CA LEU A 223 15.80 8.06 11.50
C LEU A 223 17.29 8.16 11.82
N MET A 224 18.06 7.09 11.60
CA MET A 224 19.49 7.06 11.91
C MET A 224 20.27 8.08 11.09
N ASN A 225 19.93 8.22 9.81
CA ASN A 225 20.64 9.08 8.87
C ASN A 225 20.16 10.54 8.85
N SER A 226 18.98 10.83 9.42
CA SER A 226 18.53 12.22 9.51
C SER A 226 19.36 12.99 10.56
N PRO A 227 20.03 14.10 10.19
CA PRO A 227 20.85 14.88 11.12
C PRO A 227 20.00 15.61 12.17
N ASN A 228 18.72 15.83 11.89
CA ASN A 228 17.83 16.65 12.71
C ASN A 228 17.02 15.83 13.71
N VAL A 229 17.09 14.50 13.68
CA VAL A 229 16.41 13.63 14.66
C VAL A 229 17.27 13.53 15.92
N ARG A 230 16.67 13.74 17.10
CA ARG A 230 17.38 13.64 18.39
C ARG A 230 17.99 12.24 18.59
N GLN A 231 19.18 12.19 19.19
CA GLN A 231 19.88 10.93 19.47
C GLN A 231 19.07 9.97 20.35
N SER A 232 18.29 10.47 21.31
CA SER A 232 17.43 9.65 22.16
C SER A 232 16.41 8.82 21.36
N ILE A 233 15.86 9.38 20.28
CA ILE A 233 14.91 8.70 19.40
C ILE A 233 15.64 7.61 18.60
N LYS A 234 16.84 7.92 18.10
CA LYS A 234 17.70 6.97 17.38
C LYS A 234 18.08 5.78 18.26
N ASP A 235 18.58 6.04 19.46
CA ASP A 235 18.97 5.01 20.43
C ASP A 235 17.79 4.12 20.82
N LYS A 236 16.62 4.74 21.03
CA LYS A 236 15.37 4.03 21.32
C LYS A 236 15.03 3.06 20.19
N TRP A 237 15.04 3.52 18.94
CA TRP A 237 14.77 2.67 17.78
C TRP A 237 15.77 1.52 17.65
N SER A 238 17.07 1.82 17.68
CA SER A 238 18.15 0.85 17.53
C SER A 238 18.13 -0.21 18.62
N SER A 239 17.76 0.14 19.86
CA SER A 239 17.65 -0.82 20.97
C SER A 239 16.61 -1.92 20.74
N LYS A 240 15.65 -1.72 19.82
CA LYS A 240 14.57 -2.68 19.54
C LYS A 240 14.71 -3.41 18.21
N ASN A 241 15.55 -2.91 17.30
CA ASN A 241 15.67 -3.34 15.90
C ASN A 241 17.14 -3.60 15.48
N TYR A 242 17.94 -4.25 16.34
CA TYR A 242 19.38 -4.43 16.10
C TYR A 242 19.77 -5.69 15.31
N LYS A 243 18.85 -6.64 15.08
CA LYS A 243 19.11 -7.90 14.36
C LYS A 243 18.70 -7.85 12.89
N VAL A 244 19.29 -6.90 12.15
CA VAL A 244 18.95 -6.65 10.75
C VAL A 244 19.38 -7.80 9.84
N LYS A 245 20.53 -8.44 10.11
CA LYS A 245 21.01 -9.57 9.32
C LYS A 245 20.05 -10.77 9.41
N GLU A 246 19.61 -11.09 10.61
CA GLU A 246 18.72 -12.22 10.90
C GLU A 246 17.34 -12.03 10.25
N TYR A 247 16.89 -10.79 10.07
CA TYR A 247 15.69 -10.50 9.28
C TYR A 247 15.83 -10.93 7.81
N PHE A 248 16.99 -10.70 7.19
CA PHE A 248 17.21 -11.15 5.81
C PHE A 248 17.36 -12.68 5.70
N GLU A 249 17.78 -13.36 6.77
CA GLU A 249 17.69 -14.83 6.85
C GLU A 249 16.23 -15.30 6.86
N ILE A 250 15.36 -14.60 7.58
CA ILE A 250 13.91 -14.85 7.59
C ILE A 250 13.30 -14.64 6.19
N LEU A 251 13.64 -13.54 5.50
CA LEU A 251 13.19 -13.33 4.11
C LEU A 251 13.63 -14.44 3.17
N LYS A 252 14.89 -14.89 3.24
CA LYS A 252 15.40 -16.02 2.46
C LYS A 252 14.73 -17.35 2.82
N LYS A 253 14.35 -17.53 4.09
CA LYS A 253 13.67 -18.74 4.57
C LYS A 253 12.28 -18.85 3.96
N TYR A 254 11.53 -17.76 3.86
CA TYR A 254 10.14 -17.80 3.39
C TYR A 254 9.97 -17.48 1.92
N SER A 255 10.99 -16.95 1.21
CA SER A 255 10.92 -16.62 -0.22
C SER A 255 10.37 -17.76 -1.09
N TYR A 256 9.55 -17.39 -2.09
CA TYR A 256 9.01 -18.30 -3.09
C TYR A 256 10.14 -18.89 -3.95
N GLN A 257 10.19 -20.21 -4.08
CA GLN A 257 11.21 -20.96 -4.82
C GLN A 257 10.54 -22.09 -5.64
N PRO A 258 10.06 -21.82 -6.86
CA PRO A 258 9.26 -22.78 -7.63
C PRO A 258 9.98 -24.07 -8.03
N PHE A 259 11.31 -24.06 -8.02
CA PHE A 259 12.13 -25.23 -8.36
C PHE A 259 12.58 -26.04 -7.14
N ASP A 260 12.33 -25.55 -5.93
CA ASP A 260 12.71 -26.23 -4.68
C ASP A 260 11.63 -27.25 -4.27
N LYS A 261 11.88 -28.52 -4.58
CA LYS A 261 10.99 -29.63 -4.19
C LYS A 261 11.16 -30.08 -2.74
N SER A 262 12.17 -29.58 -2.02
CA SER A 262 12.45 -30.02 -0.65
C SER A 262 11.51 -29.36 0.37
N ASN A 263 10.96 -28.20 0.04
CA ASN A 263 10.00 -27.48 0.88
C ASN A 263 8.77 -27.06 0.06
N SER A 264 7.76 -27.93 0.06
CA SER A 264 6.53 -27.73 -0.71
C SER A 264 5.82 -26.41 -0.40
N SER A 265 5.93 -25.88 0.83
CA SER A 265 5.25 -24.62 1.19
C SER A 265 5.90 -23.40 0.57
N ASN A 266 7.22 -23.44 0.37
CA ASN A 266 7.95 -22.34 -0.29
C ASN A 266 7.86 -22.40 -1.82
N SER A 267 7.48 -23.55 -2.39
CA SER A 267 7.23 -23.68 -3.83
C SER A 267 5.76 -23.43 -4.19
N GLN A 268 4.90 -23.10 -3.22
CA GLN A 268 3.48 -22.79 -3.41
C GLN A 268 3.21 -21.27 -3.44
N ILE A 269 2.33 -20.84 -4.35
CA ILE A 269 1.76 -19.48 -4.38
C ILE A 269 0.25 -19.48 -4.66
N ASP A 270 -0.39 -18.35 -4.39
CA ASP A 270 -1.80 -18.10 -4.68
C ASP A 270 -2.10 -18.32 -6.18
N PRO A 271 -3.16 -19.08 -6.52
CA PRO A 271 -3.57 -19.37 -7.90
C PRO A 271 -3.79 -18.13 -8.77
N ARG A 272 -4.22 -17.01 -8.18
CA ARG A 272 -4.41 -15.74 -8.90
C ARG A 272 -3.09 -15.14 -9.32
N ASN A 273 -2.09 -15.18 -8.44
CA ASN A 273 -0.75 -14.72 -8.77
C ASN A 273 -0.14 -15.60 -9.86
N TYR A 274 -0.30 -16.93 -9.75
CA TYR A 274 0.17 -17.82 -10.81
C TYR A 274 -0.50 -17.48 -12.14
N PHE A 275 -1.81 -17.26 -12.16
CA PHE A 275 -2.53 -16.83 -13.36
C PHE A 275 -2.00 -15.49 -13.92
N ALA A 276 -1.82 -14.48 -13.06
CA ALA A 276 -1.32 -13.16 -13.47
C ALA A 276 0.09 -13.22 -14.06
N PHE A 277 0.93 -14.13 -13.57
CA PHE A 277 2.36 -14.18 -13.88
C PHE A 277 2.78 -15.41 -14.68
N HIS A 278 1.82 -16.22 -15.14
CA HIS A 278 2.06 -17.49 -15.81
C HIS A 278 3.05 -17.34 -16.98
N SER A 279 2.84 -16.37 -17.85
CA SER A 279 3.71 -16.12 -19.02
C SER A 279 5.16 -15.79 -18.64
N TYR A 280 5.40 -15.23 -17.46
CA TYR A 280 6.76 -15.03 -16.96
C TYR A 280 7.37 -16.36 -16.48
N PHE A 281 6.61 -17.16 -15.73
CA PHE A 281 7.08 -18.47 -15.25
C PHE A 281 7.34 -19.46 -16.40
N GLU A 282 6.54 -19.42 -17.47
CA GLU A 282 6.81 -20.19 -18.69
C GLU A 282 8.18 -19.84 -19.32
N GLN A 283 8.54 -18.56 -19.34
CA GLN A 283 9.83 -18.12 -19.90
C GLN A 283 11.01 -18.65 -19.09
N LEU A 284 10.87 -18.83 -17.77
CA LEU A 284 11.91 -19.44 -16.94
C LEU A 284 12.21 -20.88 -17.39
N LYS A 285 11.15 -21.67 -17.65
CA LYS A 285 11.31 -23.02 -18.22
C LYS A 285 11.97 -22.99 -19.60
N GLN A 286 11.52 -22.10 -20.49
CA GLN A 286 12.07 -21.98 -21.85
C GLN A 286 13.56 -21.59 -21.86
N ARG A 287 14.02 -20.83 -20.86
CA ARG A 287 15.43 -20.44 -20.68
C ARG A 287 16.27 -21.48 -19.94
N ASN A 288 15.71 -22.66 -19.64
CA ASN A 288 16.34 -23.70 -18.82
C ASN A 288 16.83 -23.18 -17.46
N THR A 289 16.09 -22.26 -16.85
CA THR A 289 16.42 -21.76 -15.50
C THR A 289 16.20 -22.87 -14.47
N THR A 290 17.22 -23.16 -13.67
CA THR A 290 17.18 -24.19 -12.62
C THR A 290 17.16 -23.63 -11.21
N GLN A 291 17.46 -22.34 -11.05
CA GLN A 291 17.43 -21.61 -9.79
C GLN A 291 16.70 -20.28 -9.98
N PHE A 292 15.68 -20.07 -9.18
CA PHE A 292 14.87 -18.85 -9.19
C PHE A 292 14.18 -18.70 -7.84
N GLY A 293 13.98 -17.45 -7.43
CA GLY A 293 13.15 -17.16 -6.29
C GLY A 293 12.71 -15.71 -6.24
N LEU A 294 11.61 -15.48 -5.54
CA LEU A 294 11.00 -14.17 -5.34
C LEU A 294 10.72 -13.95 -3.86
N PHE A 295 10.81 -12.70 -3.42
CA PHE A 295 10.23 -12.33 -2.13
C PHE A 295 8.70 -12.48 -2.17
N ASN A 296 8.12 -12.78 -1.01
CA ASN A 296 6.68 -12.95 -0.82
C ASN A 296 6.21 -12.18 0.41
N THR A 297 4.90 -12.19 0.65
CA THR A 297 4.26 -11.36 1.67
C THR A 297 4.51 -11.89 3.08
N TRP A 298 4.16 -13.15 3.36
CA TRP A 298 4.14 -13.64 4.74
C TRP A 298 5.49 -14.20 5.20
N LEU A 299 5.90 -13.85 6.42
CA LEU A 299 7.12 -14.35 7.07
C LEU A 299 6.87 -15.63 7.88
N ILE A 300 5.96 -16.47 7.40
CA ILE A 300 5.65 -17.80 7.93
C ILE A 300 5.30 -18.74 6.76
N ASN A 301 5.40 -20.05 6.99
CA ASN A 301 4.91 -21.07 6.05
C ASN A 301 3.72 -21.85 6.64
N LEU A 302 3.17 -22.78 5.85
CA LEU A 302 1.99 -23.57 6.24
C LEU A 302 2.24 -24.39 7.51
N GLU A 303 3.44 -24.94 7.66
CA GLU A 303 3.84 -25.81 8.78
C GLU A 303 3.95 -25.06 10.12
N GLU A 304 4.15 -23.75 10.08
CA GLU A 304 4.33 -22.90 11.26
C GLU A 304 3.05 -22.19 11.71
N GLN A 305 1.96 -22.29 10.93
CA GLN A 305 0.69 -21.67 11.27
C GLN A 305 0.06 -22.30 12.52
N VAL A 306 -0.69 -21.50 13.26
CA VAL A 306 -1.61 -21.96 14.30
C VAL A 306 -2.98 -21.41 13.99
N GLU A 307 -3.89 -22.33 13.64
CA GLU A 307 -5.25 -22.02 13.23
C GLU A 307 -5.94 -21.05 14.20
N GLY A 308 -6.48 -19.96 13.65
CA GLY A 308 -7.19 -18.94 14.42
C GLY A 308 -6.33 -18.15 15.41
N ILE A 309 -5.00 -18.27 15.36
CA ILE A 309 -4.06 -17.50 16.18
C ILE A 309 -3.05 -16.76 15.29
N VAL A 310 -2.27 -17.48 14.47
CA VAL A 310 -1.27 -16.92 13.55
C VAL A 310 -1.37 -17.70 12.25
N GLN A 311 -1.97 -17.10 11.21
CA GLN A 311 -2.36 -17.83 10.01
C GLN A 311 -2.33 -16.90 8.80
N MET A 312 -1.67 -17.33 7.72
CA MET A 312 -1.73 -16.62 6.44
C MET A 312 -3.19 -16.62 5.96
N PRO A 313 -3.72 -15.48 5.48
CA PRO A 313 -4.97 -15.44 4.74
C PRO A 313 -5.00 -16.51 3.65
N PHE A 314 -6.03 -17.38 3.68
CA PHE A 314 -6.24 -18.49 2.75
C PHE A 314 -5.13 -19.56 2.72
N ASN A 315 -4.28 -19.61 3.74
CA ASN A 315 -3.25 -20.66 3.93
C ASN A 315 -2.25 -20.81 2.79
N VAL A 316 -2.05 -19.77 1.99
CA VAL A 316 -1.09 -19.76 0.88
C VAL A 316 -0.36 -18.42 0.86
N ASN A 317 0.92 -18.45 0.51
CA ASN A 317 1.68 -17.21 0.39
C ASN A 317 1.38 -16.52 -0.94
N ILE A 318 1.58 -15.20 -0.95
CA ILE A 318 1.13 -14.31 -2.02
C ILE A 318 2.32 -13.51 -2.52
N LEU A 319 2.40 -13.36 -3.84
CA LEU A 319 3.25 -12.40 -4.52
C LEU A 319 2.43 -11.12 -4.74
N ASP A 320 2.83 -10.04 -4.09
CA ASP A 320 2.28 -8.71 -4.35
C ASP A 320 3.42 -7.81 -4.85
N LEU A 321 3.23 -7.22 -6.04
CA LEU A 321 4.29 -6.45 -6.69
C LEU A 321 4.70 -5.21 -5.87
N THR A 322 3.78 -4.62 -5.10
CA THR A 322 4.10 -3.49 -4.22
C THR A 322 4.87 -3.94 -2.98
N VAL A 323 4.50 -5.07 -2.38
CA VAL A 323 5.24 -5.65 -1.25
C VAL A 323 6.68 -5.95 -1.66
N ILE A 324 6.88 -6.57 -2.83
CA ILE A 324 8.22 -6.85 -3.37
C ILE A 324 9.02 -5.54 -3.56
N ASN A 325 8.39 -4.47 -4.04
CA ASN A 325 9.03 -3.15 -4.16
C ASN A 325 9.49 -2.60 -2.80
N ASN A 326 8.71 -2.77 -1.73
CA ASN A 326 9.07 -2.28 -0.39
C ASN A 326 10.24 -3.08 0.19
N ILE A 327 10.29 -4.39 -0.03
CA ILE A 327 11.43 -5.23 0.35
C ILE A 327 12.70 -4.78 -0.39
N ILE A 328 12.61 -4.60 -1.71
CA ILE A 328 13.71 -4.05 -2.52
C ILE A 328 14.14 -2.67 -2.00
N TYR A 329 13.20 -1.84 -1.58
CA TYR A 329 13.51 -0.53 -1.01
C TYR A 329 14.27 -0.61 0.30
N SER A 330 13.97 -1.60 1.16
CA SER A 330 14.78 -1.88 2.35
C SER A 330 16.20 -2.34 1.99
N LEU A 331 16.37 -3.23 1.00
CA LEU A 331 17.67 -3.71 0.52
C LEU A 331 18.51 -2.58 -0.10
N ASN A 332 17.88 -1.69 -0.87
CA ASN A 332 18.53 -0.50 -1.43
C ASN A 332 19.09 0.42 -0.35
N ASN A 333 18.33 0.60 0.74
CA ASN A 333 18.80 1.38 1.86
C ASN A 333 19.98 0.70 2.60
N ILE A 334 20.08 -0.63 2.63
CA ILE A 334 21.27 -1.30 3.18
C ILE A 334 22.52 -0.91 2.37
N PHE A 335 22.48 -0.99 1.03
CA PHE A 335 23.62 -0.61 0.19
C PHE A 335 24.10 0.83 0.38
N ILE A 336 23.21 1.74 0.78
CA ILE A 336 23.50 3.17 0.88
C ILE A 336 23.98 3.55 2.28
N ASN A 337 23.47 2.88 3.31
CA ASN A 337 23.64 3.30 4.69
C ASN A 337 24.59 2.40 5.51
N TYR A 338 24.89 1.19 5.03
CA TYR A 338 25.80 0.26 5.71
C TYR A 338 27.20 0.30 5.08
N ASN A 339 28.21 -0.11 5.85
CA ASN A 339 29.56 -0.22 5.31
C ASN A 339 29.73 -1.51 4.49
N GLN A 340 30.79 -1.56 3.68
CA GLN A 340 31.06 -2.68 2.76
C GLN A 340 31.12 -4.05 3.47
N THR A 341 31.72 -4.12 4.66
CA THR A 341 31.84 -5.37 5.42
C THR A 341 30.47 -5.86 5.91
N GLU A 342 29.60 -4.96 6.36
CA GLU A 342 28.24 -5.33 6.77
C GLU A 342 27.39 -5.76 5.57
N ILE A 343 27.53 -5.06 4.43
CA ILE A 343 26.86 -5.44 3.17
C ILE A 343 27.27 -6.86 2.76
N GLU A 344 28.55 -7.19 2.78
CA GLU A 344 29.07 -8.53 2.46
C GLU A 344 28.57 -9.62 3.42
N GLN A 345 28.28 -9.26 4.67
CA GLN A 345 27.72 -10.19 5.65
C GLN A 345 26.22 -10.45 5.48
N ILE A 346 25.50 -9.52 4.86
CA ILE A 346 24.05 -9.59 4.62
C ILE A 346 23.76 -10.20 3.24
N PHE A 347 24.47 -9.75 2.20
CA PHE A 347 24.24 -10.14 0.81
C PHE A 347 25.06 -11.37 0.41
N ASP A 348 24.60 -12.54 0.85
CA ASP A 348 25.07 -13.81 0.28
C ASP A 348 24.48 -14.08 -1.12
N ASP A 349 24.97 -15.14 -1.77
CA ASP A 349 24.55 -15.51 -3.14
C ASP A 349 23.03 -15.67 -3.26
N LYS A 350 22.37 -16.21 -2.23
CA LYS A 350 20.92 -16.41 -2.23
C LYS A 350 20.17 -15.09 -2.14
N LEU A 351 20.57 -14.15 -1.28
CA LEU A 351 19.93 -12.85 -1.19
C LEU A 351 20.16 -12.02 -2.46
N GLN A 352 21.38 -12.07 -3.02
CA GLN A 352 21.70 -11.45 -4.31
C GLN A 352 20.80 -11.99 -5.44
N MET A 353 20.61 -13.31 -5.51
CA MET A 353 19.70 -13.94 -6.47
C MET A 353 18.26 -13.45 -6.28
N LEU A 354 17.73 -13.45 -5.05
CA LEU A 354 16.36 -12.99 -4.78
C LEU A 354 16.17 -11.51 -5.16
N TYR A 355 17.17 -10.68 -4.86
CA TYR A 355 17.17 -9.25 -5.14
C TYR A 355 17.13 -8.95 -6.65
N LEU A 356 17.99 -9.61 -7.44
CA LEU A 356 18.01 -9.48 -8.90
C LEU A 356 16.76 -10.07 -9.54
N ASN A 357 16.36 -11.29 -9.15
CA ASN A 357 15.16 -11.95 -9.70
C ASN A 357 13.90 -11.14 -9.44
N SER A 358 13.73 -10.62 -8.22
CA SER A 358 12.56 -9.80 -7.85
C SER A 358 12.52 -8.50 -8.64
N THR A 359 13.66 -7.84 -8.82
CA THR A 359 13.74 -6.62 -9.65
C THR A 359 13.41 -6.91 -11.12
N ASN A 360 14.00 -7.95 -11.70
CA ASN A 360 13.76 -8.35 -13.08
C ASN A 360 12.30 -8.81 -13.31
N PHE A 361 11.72 -9.47 -12.31
CA PHE A 361 10.32 -9.86 -12.31
C PHE A 361 9.40 -8.63 -12.34
N LEU A 362 9.61 -7.65 -11.45
CA LEU A 362 8.86 -6.39 -11.43
C LEU A 362 8.98 -5.63 -12.75
N ALA A 363 10.19 -5.52 -13.28
CA ALA A 363 10.46 -4.88 -14.56
C ALA A 363 9.67 -5.55 -15.69
N SER A 364 9.66 -6.88 -15.72
CA SER A 364 8.87 -7.63 -16.70
C SER A 364 7.35 -7.41 -16.54
N GLN A 365 6.84 -7.20 -15.32
CA GLN A 365 5.41 -6.94 -15.12
C GLN A 365 4.98 -5.53 -15.54
N ILE A 366 5.90 -4.56 -15.41
CA ILE A 366 5.73 -3.22 -15.98
C ILE A 366 5.75 -3.28 -17.52
N GLU A 367 6.70 -4.02 -18.09
CA GLU A 367 6.84 -4.14 -19.55
C GLU A 367 5.68 -4.90 -20.20
N SER A 368 5.17 -5.96 -19.57
CA SER A 368 4.06 -6.77 -20.09
C SER A 368 2.71 -6.07 -20.03
N GLY A 369 2.57 -5.04 -19.19
CA GLY A 369 1.31 -4.36 -18.95
C GLY A 369 0.34 -5.14 -18.04
N VAL A 370 0.80 -6.20 -17.35
CA VAL A 370 -0.01 -6.96 -16.38
C VAL A 370 -0.60 -6.05 -15.29
N LEU A 371 0.15 -5.02 -14.87
CA LEU A 371 -0.37 -4.00 -13.96
C LEU A 371 -1.59 -3.26 -14.51
N ASN A 372 -1.68 -3.07 -15.83
CA ASN A 372 -2.79 -2.34 -16.46
C ASN A 372 -4.02 -3.22 -16.64
N THR A 373 -3.84 -4.53 -16.85
CA THR A 373 -4.92 -5.46 -17.20
C THR A 373 -5.40 -6.33 -16.03
N HIS A 374 -4.57 -6.55 -15.01
CA HIS A 374 -4.80 -7.53 -13.94
C HIS A 374 -4.38 -7.03 -12.55
N ILE A 375 -4.46 -5.71 -12.28
CA ILE A 375 -4.03 -5.11 -11.00
C ILE A 375 -4.66 -5.77 -9.76
N ASP A 376 -5.89 -6.26 -9.87
CA ASP A 376 -6.67 -6.86 -8.79
C ASP A 376 -6.13 -8.22 -8.30
N ILE A 377 -5.34 -8.88 -9.16
CA ILE A 377 -4.69 -10.17 -8.88
C ILE A 377 -3.16 -10.11 -8.91
N SER A 378 -2.54 -9.10 -9.54
CA SER A 378 -1.09 -8.87 -9.46
C SER A 378 -0.68 -8.09 -8.20
N ASN A 379 -1.55 -7.21 -7.70
CA ASN A 379 -1.35 -6.45 -6.47
C ASN A 379 -2.55 -6.67 -5.55
N PRO A 380 -2.70 -7.88 -4.99
CA PRO A 380 -3.90 -8.22 -4.26
C PRO A 380 -4.11 -7.41 -2.97
N TYR A 381 -3.08 -6.74 -2.44
CA TYR A 381 -3.21 -5.80 -1.32
C TYR A 381 -3.23 -4.34 -1.77
N TYR A 382 -2.56 -3.98 -2.87
CA TYR A 382 -2.40 -2.59 -3.30
C TYR A 382 -3.22 -2.30 -4.57
N PRO A 383 -4.48 -1.87 -4.45
CA PRO A 383 -5.37 -1.79 -5.61
C PRO A 383 -5.01 -0.64 -6.56
N SER A 384 -4.23 0.35 -6.12
CA SER A 384 -3.85 1.46 -6.99
C SER A 384 -2.56 1.20 -7.76
N GLN A 385 -2.63 1.28 -9.08
CA GLN A 385 -1.44 1.25 -9.96
C GLN A 385 -0.50 2.43 -9.67
N TYR A 386 -1.05 3.58 -9.31
CA TYR A 386 -0.27 4.78 -9.01
C TYR A 386 0.52 4.63 -7.71
N VAL A 387 -0.01 3.89 -6.71
CA VAL A 387 0.75 3.57 -5.50
C VAL A 387 1.93 2.66 -5.83
N PHE A 388 1.71 1.64 -6.66
CA PHE A 388 2.80 0.79 -7.15
C PHE A 388 3.90 1.61 -7.83
N TYR A 389 3.56 2.46 -8.81
CA TYR A 389 4.54 3.26 -9.52
C TYR A 389 5.23 4.29 -8.63
N MET A 390 4.50 4.90 -7.69
CA MET A 390 5.08 5.83 -6.73
C MET A 390 6.13 5.15 -5.86
N LEU A 391 5.87 3.95 -5.34
CA LEU A 391 6.83 3.21 -4.52
C LEU A 391 8.01 2.66 -5.34
N ALA A 392 7.76 2.18 -6.56
CA ALA A 392 8.84 1.80 -7.49
C ALA A 392 9.74 3.01 -7.82
N SER A 393 9.17 4.20 -8.01
CA SER A 393 9.94 5.41 -8.31
C SER A 393 10.84 5.84 -7.16
N LYS A 394 10.44 5.62 -5.89
CA LYS A 394 11.28 5.89 -4.72
C LYS A 394 12.56 5.04 -4.73
N ASN A 395 12.48 3.79 -5.19
CA ASN A 395 13.66 2.94 -5.39
C ASN A 395 14.62 3.54 -6.43
N ALA A 396 14.10 3.92 -7.59
CA ALA A 396 14.92 4.53 -8.64
C ALA A 396 15.58 5.83 -8.20
N GLN A 397 14.82 6.73 -7.56
CA GLN A 397 15.36 7.98 -7.03
C GLN A 397 16.47 7.74 -6.02
N LEU A 398 16.26 6.84 -5.07
CA LEU A 398 17.24 6.51 -4.02
C LEU A 398 18.55 6.00 -4.63
N LEU A 399 18.47 5.07 -5.59
CA LEU A 399 19.63 4.51 -6.28
C LEU A 399 20.34 5.55 -7.15
N ASN A 400 19.59 6.34 -7.91
CA ASN A 400 20.14 7.39 -8.78
C ASN A 400 20.84 8.50 -7.99
N SER A 401 20.37 8.78 -6.78
CA SER A 401 20.97 9.79 -5.89
C SER A 401 22.25 9.30 -5.19
N ASN A 402 22.61 8.03 -5.32
CA ASN A 402 23.73 7.40 -4.60
C ASN A 402 24.55 6.44 -5.48
N LEU A 403 24.57 6.64 -6.81
CA LEU A 403 25.18 5.71 -7.78
C LEU A 403 26.64 5.35 -7.47
N GLU A 404 27.38 6.28 -6.88
CA GLU A 404 28.78 6.13 -6.50
C GLU A 404 29.00 5.15 -5.34
N LYS A 405 28.00 4.98 -4.45
CA LYS A 405 28.05 4.05 -3.31
C LYS A 405 27.66 2.63 -3.68
N LEU A 406 27.03 2.44 -4.84
CA LEU A 406 26.46 1.16 -5.24
C LEU A 406 27.54 0.17 -5.74
N ASN A 407 27.42 -1.09 -5.33
CA ASN A 407 28.17 -2.20 -5.90
C ASN A 407 27.60 -2.62 -7.28
N GLY A 408 28.20 -3.63 -7.92
CA GLY A 408 27.79 -4.09 -9.25
C GLY A 408 26.32 -4.52 -9.34
N ILE A 409 25.83 -5.25 -8.33
CA ILE A 409 24.46 -5.79 -8.30
C ILE A 409 23.44 -4.68 -8.09
N ALA A 410 23.70 -3.77 -7.16
CA ALA A 410 22.83 -2.62 -6.94
C ALA A 410 22.81 -1.67 -8.14
N LYS A 411 23.92 -1.55 -8.89
CA LYS A 411 23.95 -0.81 -10.16
C LYS A 411 23.10 -1.48 -11.24
N GLU A 412 23.11 -2.81 -11.33
CA GLU A 412 22.24 -3.55 -12.25
C GLU A 412 20.76 -3.30 -11.92
N VAL A 413 20.39 -3.36 -10.63
CA VAL A 413 19.02 -3.03 -10.19
C VAL A 413 18.64 -1.59 -10.54
N ALA A 414 19.55 -0.63 -10.32
CA ALA A 414 19.34 0.76 -10.72
C ALA A 414 19.09 0.91 -12.22
N GLN A 415 19.87 0.20 -13.06
CA GLN A 415 19.70 0.20 -14.52
C GLN A 415 18.36 -0.40 -14.94
N THR A 416 17.96 -1.53 -14.35
CA THR A 416 16.68 -2.19 -14.64
C THR A 416 15.49 -1.29 -14.29
N TYR A 417 15.47 -0.69 -13.09
CA TYR A 417 14.42 0.27 -12.72
C TYR A 417 14.41 1.49 -13.63
N ASN A 418 15.57 2.10 -13.89
CA ASN A 418 15.66 3.27 -14.78
C ASN A 418 15.09 2.98 -16.15
N LYS A 419 15.41 1.84 -16.75
CA LYS A 419 14.91 1.43 -18.06
C LYS A 419 13.38 1.45 -18.06
N VAL A 420 12.73 0.64 -17.22
CA VAL A 420 11.28 0.44 -17.27
C VAL A 420 10.48 1.63 -16.74
N LEU A 421 11.01 2.39 -15.78
CA LEU A 421 10.31 3.52 -15.21
C LEU A 421 10.39 4.77 -16.10
N LYS A 422 11.56 5.06 -16.69
CA LYS A 422 11.70 6.18 -17.64
C LYS A 422 10.97 5.95 -18.96
N THR A 423 10.70 4.68 -19.32
CA THR A 423 9.88 4.35 -20.50
C THR A 423 8.43 4.08 -20.12
N ASN A 424 8.11 2.85 -19.71
CA ASN A 424 6.76 2.32 -19.61
C ASN A 424 5.93 3.02 -18.54
N ALA A 425 6.51 3.23 -17.34
CA ALA A 425 5.80 3.92 -16.26
C ALA A 425 5.57 5.40 -16.59
N THR A 426 6.60 6.10 -17.08
CA THR A 426 6.46 7.50 -17.53
C THR A 426 5.38 7.63 -18.60
N GLN A 427 5.39 6.76 -19.62
CA GLN A 427 4.38 6.77 -20.68
C GLN A 427 2.97 6.54 -20.14
N PHE A 428 2.79 5.59 -19.21
CA PHE A 428 1.51 5.35 -18.56
C PHE A 428 1.01 6.59 -17.81
N ILE A 429 1.85 7.23 -16.99
CA ILE A 429 1.46 8.41 -16.20
C ILE A 429 1.11 9.58 -17.13
N LEU A 430 1.91 9.84 -18.17
CA LEU A 430 1.62 10.91 -19.12
C LEU A 430 0.32 10.67 -19.89
N ASN A 431 0.06 9.43 -20.33
CA ASN A 431 -1.13 9.08 -21.11
C ASN A 431 -2.43 9.09 -20.29
N SER A 432 -2.32 8.88 -18.98
CA SER A 432 -3.48 8.83 -18.06
C SER A 432 -3.86 10.20 -17.49
N ALA A 433 -3.07 11.24 -17.80
CA ALA A 433 -3.33 12.59 -17.33
C ALA A 433 -4.64 13.16 -17.92
N LYS A 434 -5.43 13.82 -17.07
CA LYS A 434 -6.72 14.41 -17.43
C LYS A 434 -6.70 15.92 -17.20
N PHE A 435 -7.54 16.63 -17.94
CA PHE A 435 -7.77 18.07 -17.77
C PHE A 435 -9.22 18.32 -17.35
N ASN A 436 -9.41 19.22 -16.38
CA ASN A 436 -10.76 19.68 -16.03
C ASN A 436 -11.16 20.90 -16.88
N SER A 437 -12.36 21.46 -16.62
CA SER A 437 -12.87 22.62 -17.33
C SER A 437 -11.99 23.87 -17.21
N GLU A 438 -11.19 23.98 -16.15
CA GLU A 438 -10.25 25.07 -15.89
C GLU A 438 -8.85 24.80 -16.47
N ARG A 439 -8.68 23.70 -17.22
CA ARG A 439 -7.39 23.21 -17.73
C ARG A 439 -6.39 22.86 -16.63
N GLU A 440 -6.87 22.53 -15.44
CA GLU A 440 -6.03 21.95 -14.39
C GLU A 440 -5.74 20.49 -14.73
N LEU A 441 -4.47 20.11 -14.58
CA LEU A 441 -4.01 18.75 -14.79
C LEU A 441 -4.24 17.92 -13.52
N TYR A 442 -4.85 16.75 -13.66
CA TYR A 442 -5.11 15.81 -12.57
C TYR A 442 -5.07 14.36 -13.05
N TRP A 443 -4.99 13.43 -12.10
CA TRP A 443 -5.13 11.99 -12.30
C TRP A 443 -6.23 11.44 -11.41
N GLN A 444 -6.80 10.35 -11.85
CA GLN A 444 -7.88 9.63 -11.18
C GLN A 444 -7.68 8.15 -11.45
N ASP A 445 -7.88 7.33 -10.43
CA ASP A 445 -7.75 5.89 -10.53
C ASP A 445 -9.16 5.27 -10.59
N PHE A 446 -9.40 4.20 -9.82
CA PHE A 446 -10.65 3.48 -9.87
C PHE A 446 -11.69 4.04 -8.89
N LEU A 447 -11.34 4.64 -7.76
CA LEU A 447 -12.32 4.82 -6.68
C LEU A 447 -13.45 5.78 -7.08
N GLY A 448 -14.69 5.28 -7.00
CA GLY A 448 -15.88 6.04 -7.38
C GLY A 448 -16.06 6.25 -8.89
N ASN A 449 -15.30 5.55 -9.75
CA ASN A 449 -15.37 5.63 -11.22
C ASN A 449 -15.97 4.37 -11.85
N TYR A 450 -17.23 4.43 -12.29
CA TYR A 450 -17.91 3.31 -12.95
C TYR A 450 -19.08 3.78 -13.81
N ALA A 451 -19.45 3.00 -14.84
CA ALA A 451 -20.61 3.28 -15.72
C ALA A 451 -20.63 4.72 -16.29
N ASN A 452 -19.47 5.21 -16.75
CA ASN A 452 -19.28 6.58 -17.26
C ASN A 452 -19.61 7.69 -16.25
N LYS A 453 -19.60 7.37 -14.95
CA LYS A 453 -19.87 8.31 -13.87
C LYS A 453 -18.73 8.27 -12.87
N THR A 454 -18.23 9.44 -12.51
CA THR A 454 -17.20 9.61 -11.49
C THR A 454 -17.68 10.56 -10.39
N TYR A 455 -17.16 10.34 -9.18
CA TYR A 455 -17.30 11.23 -8.02
C TYR A 455 -15.96 11.79 -7.55
N ASP A 456 -14.89 11.58 -8.32
CA ASP A 456 -13.58 12.16 -8.06
C ASP A 456 -12.97 11.76 -6.70
N GLU A 457 -13.35 10.59 -6.19
CA GLU A 457 -13.09 10.16 -4.80
C GLU A 457 -11.59 10.01 -4.48
N ASP A 458 -10.75 9.64 -5.45
CA ASP A 458 -9.30 9.49 -5.26
C ASP A 458 -8.44 10.55 -5.97
N ASN A 459 -9.04 11.59 -6.56
CA ASN A 459 -8.33 12.51 -7.45
C ASN A 459 -7.10 13.17 -6.79
N THR A 460 -7.22 13.63 -5.53
CA THR A 460 -6.11 14.30 -4.84
C THR A 460 -4.94 13.34 -4.64
N PHE A 461 -5.20 12.15 -4.09
CA PHE A 461 -4.16 11.16 -3.82
C PHE A 461 -3.52 10.60 -5.09
N THR A 462 -4.33 10.30 -6.10
CA THR A 462 -3.84 9.78 -7.38
C THR A 462 -2.98 10.83 -8.10
N THR A 463 -3.39 12.10 -8.09
CA THR A 463 -2.59 13.21 -8.66
C THR A 463 -1.25 13.37 -7.94
N ILE A 464 -1.24 13.32 -6.61
CA ILE A 464 0.00 13.39 -5.83
C ILE A 464 0.91 12.20 -6.14
N SER A 465 0.35 10.99 -6.24
CA SER A 465 1.11 9.76 -6.53
C SER A 465 1.71 9.79 -7.94
N ALA A 466 0.95 10.25 -8.94
CA ALA A 466 1.41 10.41 -10.32
C ALA A 466 2.55 11.44 -10.44
N LEU A 467 2.39 12.62 -9.83
CA LEU A 467 3.42 13.66 -9.87
C LEU A 467 4.67 13.25 -9.07
N SER A 468 4.49 12.62 -7.90
CA SER A 468 5.62 12.06 -7.13
C SER A 468 6.37 11.03 -7.94
N THR A 469 5.66 10.18 -8.68
CA THR A 469 6.27 9.19 -9.60
C THR A 469 7.14 9.89 -10.63
N LEU A 470 6.61 10.88 -11.35
CA LEU A 470 7.39 11.59 -12.38
C LEU A 470 8.61 12.31 -11.80
N VAL A 471 8.44 13.01 -10.67
CA VAL A 471 9.54 13.70 -9.99
C VAL A 471 10.62 12.70 -9.58
N ASN A 472 10.26 11.58 -8.94
CA ASN A 472 11.23 10.59 -8.46
C ASN A 472 11.96 9.87 -9.61
N ILE A 473 11.28 9.59 -10.73
CA ILE A 473 11.91 8.92 -11.89
C ILE A 473 12.97 9.81 -12.54
N TRP A 474 12.67 11.11 -12.67
CA TRP A 474 13.44 12.04 -13.49
C TRP A 474 14.32 12.99 -12.70
N THR A 475 14.44 12.80 -11.38
CA THR A 475 15.34 13.61 -10.55
C THR A 475 16.24 12.75 -9.67
N ALA A 476 17.39 13.30 -9.31
CA ALA A 476 18.29 12.75 -8.30
C ALA A 476 18.62 13.82 -7.25
N THR A 477 18.81 13.40 -6.01
CA THR A 477 19.21 14.30 -4.92
C THR A 477 20.72 14.49 -4.96
N GLN A 478 21.17 15.75 -4.86
CA GLN A 478 22.57 16.15 -4.76
C GLN A 478 22.74 17.23 -3.70
N GLN A 479 23.94 17.37 -3.15
CA GLN A 479 24.27 18.52 -2.30
C GLN A 479 24.66 19.71 -3.17
N ASP A 480 24.08 20.88 -2.87
CA ASP A 480 24.52 22.14 -3.45
C ASP A 480 25.86 22.62 -2.85
N GLN A 481 26.38 23.74 -3.35
CA GLN A 481 27.65 24.31 -2.89
C GLN A 481 27.66 24.69 -1.39
N ASN A 482 26.47 24.87 -0.80
CA ASN A 482 26.28 25.20 0.60
C ASN A 482 25.97 23.96 1.46
N GLY A 483 26.00 22.76 0.86
CA GLY A 483 25.70 21.49 1.52
C GLY A 483 24.21 21.19 1.69
N ASN A 484 23.31 21.98 1.10
CA ASN A 484 21.87 21.68 1.16
C ASN A 484 21.50 20.63 0.12
N LEU A 485 20.57 19.75 0.47
CA LEU A 485 20.03 18.78 -0.48
C LEU A 485 19.11 19.49 -1.50
N ARG A 486 19.40 19.29 -2.78
CA ARG A 486 18.62 19.77 -3.93
C ARG A 486 18.34 18.62 -4.87
N LEU A 487 17.22 18.70 -5.59
CA LEU A 487 16.89 17.75 -6.65
C LEU A 487 17.37 18.34 -7.98
N GLN A 488 18.02 17.52 -8.80
CA GLN A 488 18.39 17.89 -10.16
C GLN A 488 17.67 16.97 -11.13
N PHE A 489 17.13 17.55 -12.20
CA PHE A 489 16.61 16.76 -13.32
C PHE A 489 17.73 15.95 -13.97
N ASP A 490 17.40 14.73 -14.38
CA ASP A 490 18.24 13.98 -15.30
C ASP A 490 18.40 14.79 -16.60
N PRO A 491 19.62 14.96 -17.15
CA PRO A 491 19.83 15.69 -18.40
C PRO A 491 19.03 15.16 -19.60
N GLN A 492 18.58 13.91 -19.55
CA GLN A 492 17.75 13.27 -20.57
C GLN A 492 16.25 13.43 -20.33
N THR A 493 15.83 14.21 -19.33
CA THR A 493 14.41 14.42 -19.01
C THR A 493 13.68 15.07 -20.19
N PRO A 494 12.67 14.40 -20.77
CA PRO A 494 11.88 14.97 -21.86
C PRO A 494 11.14 16.24 -21.43
N GLN A 495 11.06 17.25 -22.31
CA GLN A 495 10.38 18.52 -21.99
C GLN A 495 8.91 18.32 -21.59
N ASN A 496 8.20 17.41 -22.26
CA ASN A 496 6.81 17.12 -21.93
C ASN A 496 6.63 16.54 -20.51
N VAL A 497 7.65 15.88 -19.94
CA VAL A 497 7.64 15.46 -18.54
C VAL A 497 7.75 16.67 -17.61
N ILE A 498 8.70 17.58 -17.88
CA ILE A 498 8.88 18.82 -17.11
C ILE A 498 7.61 19.66 -17.13
N ASP A 499 7.04 19.86 -18.33
CA ASP A 499 5.79 20.63 -18.51
C ASP A 499 4.62 20.01 -17.75
N THR A 500 4.52 18.67 -17.76
CA THR A 500 3.50 17.92 -17.02
C THR A 500 3.66 18.10 -15.52
N ILE A 501 4.89 18.00 -14.99
CA ILE A 501 5.18 18.24 -13.57
C ILE A 501 4.79 19.67 -13.21
N ASP A 502 5.25 20.66 -13.97
CA ASP A 502 4.99 22.08 -13.69
C ASP A 502 3.49 22.41 -13.74
N LEU A 503 2.76 21.86 -14.70
CA LEU A 503 1.32 22.07 -14.81
C LEU A 503 0.53 21.37 -13.69
N GLY A 504 0.90 20.13 -13.36
CA GLY A 504 0.29 19.41 -12.24
C GLY A 504 0.57 20.08 -10.89
N MET A 505 1.78 20.58 -10.68
CA MET A 505 2.14 21.29 -9.44
C MET A 505 1.42 22.62 -9.29
N LYS A 506 1.07 23.31 -10.38
CA LYS A 506 0.15 24.46 -10.33
C LYS A 506 -1.22 24.05 -9.80
N THR A 507 -1.75 22.89 -10.18
CA THR A 507 -3.01 22.35 -9.64
C THR A 507 -2.89 22.04 -8.15
N VAL A 508 -1.84 21.29 -7.76
CA VAL A 508 -1.62 20.84 -6.37
C VAL A 508 -1.44 22.02 -5.39
N SER A 509 -0.86 23.12 -5.87
CA SER A 509 -0.57 24.30 -5.06
C SER A 509 -1.77 25.23 -4.85
N LYS A 510 -2.94 24.94 -5.45
CA LYS A 510 -4.14 25.74 -5.23
C LYS A 510 -4.73 25.52 -3.84
N TYR A 511 -5.24 26.60 -3.25
CA TYR A 511 -5.96 26.51 -1.99
C TYR A 511 -7.17 25.59 -2.11
N GLY A 512 -7.32 24.68 -1.13
CA GLY A 512 -8.42 23.72 -1.08
C GLY A 512 -8.25 22.47 -1.96
N PHE A 513 -7.13 22.30 -2.68
CA PHE A 513 -6.83 21.05 -3.42
C PHE A 513 -6.91 19.82 -2.50
N PHE A 514 -6.32 19.93 -1.31
CA PHE A 514 -6.33 18.90 -0.25
C PHE A 514 -7.64 18.89 0.58
N SER A 515 -8.68 19.60 0.16
CA SER A 515 -9.98 19.62 0.84
C SER A 515 -11.10 19.01 -0.01
N LYS A 516 -10.82 18.66 -1.26
CA LYS A 516 -11.81 18.18 -2.23
C LYS A 516 -12.00 16.67 -2.15
N SER A 517 -10.94 15.86 -2.19
CA SER A 517 -11.08 14.41 -2.15
C SER A 517 -9.82 13.65 -1.71
N ASN A 518 -9.68 13.42 -0.40
CA ASN A 518 -8.51 12.77 0.18
C ASN A 518 -8.66 11.26 0.36
N ILE A 519 -9.69 10.64 -0.22
CA ILE A 519 -9.83 9.19 -0.09
C ILE A 519 -8.73 8.53 -0.91
N ASN A 520 -8.07 7.57 -0.30
CA ASN A 520 -7.04 6.78 -0.94
C ASN A 520 -7.28 5.32 -0.60
N ALA A 521 -7.24 4.45 -1.60
CA ALA A 521 -7.26 3.01 -1.39
C ALA A 521 -5.82 2.51 -1.43
N PHE A 522 -5.01 2.92 -0.44
CA PHE A 522 -3.57 2.61 -0.42
C PHE A 522 -3.30 1.14 -0.09
N TYR A 523 -4.23 0.47 0.58
CA TYR A 523 -4.17 -0.95 0.92
C TYR A 523 -5.58 -1.55 0.92
N SER A 524 -5.71 -2.85 0.73
CA SER A 524 -6.99 -3.57 0.66
C SER A 524 -6.88 -5.02 1.08
N VAL A 525 -8.00 -5.63 1.43
CA VAL A 525 -8.01 -7.07 1.67
C VAL A 525 -7.94 -7.84 0.36
N THR A 526 -7.26 -8.98 0.40
CA THR A 526 -7.16 -9.87 -0.75
C THR A 526 -8.47 -10.56 -1.10
N LEU A 527 -9.44 -10.59 -0.20
CA LEU A 527 -10.77 -11.15 -0.45
C LEU A 527 -11.61 -10.18 -1.29
N LYS A 528 -11.72 -10.46 -2.59
CA LYS A 528 -12.67 -9.80 -3.50
C LYS A 528 -13.71 -10.82 -3.96
N THR A 529 -14.96 -10.39 -4.10
CA THR A 529 -16.08 -11.30 -4.41
C THR A 529 -15.97 -11.96 -5.79
N TYR A 530 -15.47 -11.25 -6.80
CA TYR A 530 -15.37 -11.76 -8.17
C TYR A 530 -14.03 -12.44 -8.47
N THR A 531 -12.93 -11.90 -7.96
CA THR A 531 -11.57 -12.41 -8.23
C THR A 531 -11.03 -13.21 -7.06
N SER A 532 -11.87 -14.12 -6.55
CA SER A 532 -11.49 -15.05 -5.49
C SER A 532 -10.46 -16.05 -6.00
N GLN A 533 -9.47 -16.36 -5.18
CA GLN A 533 -8.41 -17.33 -5.51
C GLN A 533 -8.91 -18.74 -5.81
N PHE A 534 -10.10 -19.08 -5.32
CA PHE A 534 -10.69 -20.39 -5.54
C PHE A 534 -11.16 -20.62 -6.98
N TYR A 535 -11.23 -19.58 -7.81
CA TYR A 535 -11.75 -19.69 -9.18
C TYR A 535 -10.66 -19.88 -10.23
N TYR A 536 -9.40 -20.09 -9.83
CA TYR A 536 -8.27 -20.19 -10.74
C TYR A 536 -7.63 -21.58 -10.70
N PRO A 537 -6.93 -22.00 -11.77
CA PRO A 537 -6.20 -23.27 -11.80
C PRO A 537 -5.28 -23.48 -10.59
N MET A 538 -5.41 -24.64 -9.95
CA MET A 538 -4.61 -25.03 -8.78
C MET A 538 -4.24 -26.51 -8.84
N ASN A 539 -3.02 -26.85 -8.43
CA ASN A 539 -2.54 -28.24 -8.33
C ASN A 539 -2.32 -28.68 -6.86
N VAL A 540 -2.56 -27.80 -5.90
CA VAL A 540 -2.61 -28.11 -4.46
C VAL A 540 -4.02 -27.81 -3.93
N HIS A 541 -4.67 -28.84 -3.38
CA HIS A 541 -6.01 -28.76 -2.81
C HIS A 541 -6.15 -29.71 -1.61
N LYS A 542 -5.89 -29.19 -0.41
CA LYS A 542 -5.95 -29.96 0.84
C LYS A 542 -6.51 -29.13 1.99
N TYR A 543 -7.08 -29.77 2.99
CA TYR A 543 -7.39 -29.15 4.27
C TYR A 543 -6.11 -28.92 5.08
N LEU A 544 -6.13 -28.02 6.08
CA LEU A 544 -5.00 -27.80 7.01
C LEU A 544 -4.51 -29.09 7.69
N ASN A 545 -5.40 -30.07 7.90
CA ASN A 545 -5.06 -31.38 8.45
C ASN A 545 -4.38 -32.33 7.43
N GLY A 546 -4.16 -31.89 6.19
CA GLY A 546 -3.52 -32.65 5.11
C GLY A 546 -4.46 -33.48 4.24
N THR A 547 -5.75 -33.58 4.59
CA THR A 547 -6.73 -34.35 3.81
C THR A 547 -6.94 -33.69 2.45
N GLN A 548 -6.78 -34.45 1.37
CA GLN A 548 -7.03 -33.95 0.00
C GLN A 548 -8.54 -33.79 -0.24
N PHE A 549 -8.91 -32.82 -1.06
CA PHE A 549 -10.29 -32.64 -1.52
C PHE A 549 -10.33 -32.39 -3.03
N ASP A 550 -11.49 -32.62 -3.65
CA ASP A 550 -11.66 -32.32 -5.07
C ASP A 550 -12.26 -30.91 -5.25
N PRO A 551 -11.50 -29.92 -5.75
CA PRO A 551 -11.99 -28.55 -5.93
C PRO A 551 -13.10 -28.44 -6.98
N HIS A 552 -13.37 -29.49 -7.76
CA HIS A 552 -14.48 -29.51 -8.71
C HIS A 552 -15.82 -29.84 -8.05
N PHE A 553 -15.85 -30.42 -6.85
CA PHE A 553 -17.09 -30.83 -6.17
C PHE A 553 -17.25 -30.28 -4.75
N ASP A 554 -16.17 -29.84 -4.09
CA ASP A 554 -16.22 -29.37 -2.71
C ASP A 554 -16.73 -27.92 -2.56
N THR A 555 -16.99 -27.52 -1.33
CA THR A 555 -17.35 -26.17 -0.91
C THR A 555 -16.12 -25.37 -0.48
N GLN A 556 -16.15 -24.06 -0.69
CA GLN A 556 -15.05 -23.19 -0.28
C GLN A 556 -15.02 -23.02 1.24
N ASP A 557 -13.91 -23.40 1.87
CA ASP A 557 -13.60 -23.02 3.24
C ASP A 557 -12.36 -22.11 3.26
N ILE A 558 -12.60 -20.83 3.47
CA ILE A 558 -11.54 -19.81 3.49
C ILE A 558 -10.58 -19.93 4.67
N VAL A 559 -10.94 -20.71 5.69
CA VAL A 559 -10.15 -20.92 6.91
C VAL A 559 -9.37 -22.23 6.83
N GLN A 560 -9.99 -23.30 6.32
CA GLN A 560 -9.40 -24.64 6.34
C GLN A 560 -8.74 -25.07 5.03
N ASN A 561 -9.18 -24.53 3.88
CA ASN A 561 -8.64 -24.97 2.61
C ASN A 561 -7.26 -24.36 2.37
N VAL A 562 -6.34 -25.18 1.90
CA VAL A 562 -5.07 -24.83 1.28
C VAL A 562 -5.27 -25.05 -0.22
N ALA A 563 -5.40 -23.95 -0.96
CA ALA A 563 -5.59 -23.93 -2.40
C ALA A 563 -4.46 -23.12 -3.04
N GLY A 564 -3.59 -23.77 -3.81
CA GLY A 564 -2.35 -23.18 -4.29
C GLY A 564 -1.84 -23.77 -5.61
N VAL A 565 -0.86 -23.09 -6.20
CA VAL A 565 -0.05 -23.62 -7.29
C VAL A 565 1.35 -23.90 -6.77
N ASP A 566 1.74 -25.17 -6.81
CA ASP A 566 3.08 -25.65 -6.51
C ASP A 566 3.93 -25.72 -7.79
N GLY A 567 5.09 -25.07 -7.74
CA GLY A 567 6.07 -25.03 -8.81
C GLY A 567 5.58 -24.31 -10.08
N ILE A 568 6.03 -24.79 -11.24
CA ILE A 568 5.64 -24.26 -12.55
C ILE A 568 4.94 -25.39 -13.31
N ILE A 569 3.67 -25.19 -13.63
CA ILE A 569 2.81 -26.10 -14.42
C ILE A 569 3.26 -26.06 -15.90
N ASP A 570 3.19 -27.18 -16.60
CA ASP A 570 3.49 -27.21 -18.04
C ASP A 570 2.41 -26.48 -18.86
N LYS A 571 2.81 -25.85 -19.96
CA LYS A 571 1.92 -25.01 -20.77
C LYS A 571 0.64 -25.73 -21.20
N GLU A 572 0.79 -26.91 -21.80
CA GLU A 572 -0.33 -27.70 -22.32
C GLU A 572 -1.27 -28.16 -21.20
N GLU A 573 -0.71 -28.50 -20.03
CA GLU A 573 -1.49 -28.86 -18.84
C GLU A 573 -2.27 -27.64 -18.31
N TYR A 574 -1.61 -26.49 -18.19
CA TYR A 574 -2.24 -25.27 -17.71
C TYR A 574 -3.37 -24.79 -18.64
N GLU A 575 -3.17 -24.87 -19.96
CA GLU A 575 -4.22 -24.58 -20.96
C GLU A 575 -5.43 -25.51 -20.85
N GLN A 576 -5.25 -26.75 -20.38
CA GLN A 576 -6.36 -27.65 -20.08
C GLN A 576 -7.05 -27.28 -18.76
N MET A 577 -6.29 -26.93 -17.73
CA MET A 577 -6.82 -26.51 -16.43
C MET A 577 -7.66 -25.24 -16.51
N LEU A 578 -7.31 -24.30 -17.41
CA LEU A 578 -8.10 -23.09 -17.66
C LEU A 578 -9.53 -23.38 -18.12
N LYS A 579 -9.74 -24.49 -18.83
CA LYS A 579 -11.05 -24.92 -19.36
C LYS A 579 -11.90 -25.66 -18.32
N GLN A 580 -11.36 -25.94 -17.15
CA GLN A 580 -12.07 -26.61 -16.06
C GLN A 580 -12.84 -25.61 -15.20
N LYS A 581 -13.83 -26.11 -14.45
CA LYS A 581 -14.55 -25.32 -13.45
C LYS A 581 -13.95 -25.56 -12.07
N TRP A 582 -13.58 -24.49 -11.38
CA TRP A 582 -13.01 -24.51 -10.03
C TRP A 582 -14.07 -24.04 -9.04
N TYR A 583 -14.45 -24.91 -8.10
CA TYR A 583 -15.59 -24.72 -7.19
C TYR A 583 -16.89 -24.36 -7.93
N GLN A 584 -17.15 -25.00 -9.07
CA GLN A 584 -18.29 -24.73 -9.97
C GLN A 584 -18.26 -23.38 -10.72
N HIS A 585 -17.16 -22.62 -10.62
CA HIS A 585 -16.96 -21.38 -11.34
C HIS A 585 -15.95 -21.53 -12.49
N GLU A 586 -16.17 -20.81 -13.58
CA GLU A 586 -15.19 -20.71 -14.66
C GLU A 586 -14.02 -19.81 -14.24
N THR A 587 -12.83 -20.09 -14.78
CA THR A 587 -11.69 -19.20 -14.57
C THR A 587 -12.01 -17.83 -15.14
N GLN A 588 -11.86 -16.78 -14.32
CA GLN A 588 -12.10 -15.42 -14.79
C GLN A 588 -10.92 -14.96 -15.66
N GLU A 589 -11.12 -14.97 -16.97
CA GLU A 589 -10.12 -14.49 -17.94
C GLU A 589 -10.29 -13.00 -18.30
N LYS A 590 -11.50 -12.45 -18.11
CA LYS A 590 -11.82 -11.04 -18.39
C LYS A 590 -11.86 -10.25 -17.10
N PHE A 591 -11.01 -9.22 -17.03
CA PHE A 591 -10.86 -8.37 -15.86
C PHE A 591 -11.38 -6.98 -16.19
N THR A 592 -12.30 -6.49 -15.37
CA THR A 592 -12.93 -5.17 -15.53
C THR A 592 -12.51 -4.20 -14.42
N GLY A 593 -11.42 -4.52 -13.71
CA GLY A 593 -10.89 -3.75 -12.58
C GLY A 593 -11.67 -3.95 -11.27
N PHE A 594 -11.51 -3.03 -10.33
CA PHE A 594 -12.11 -3.10 -8.99
C PHE A 594 -13.60 -2.71 -8.92
N ASN A 595 -14.12 -2.08 -9.98
CA ASN A 595 -15.48 -1.58 -10.01
C ASN A 595 -16.31 -2.43 -10.96
N VAL A 596 -16.90 -3.47 -10.39
CA VAL A 596 -17.90 -4.32 -11.04
C VAL A 596 -19.16 -4.27 -10.18
N PRO A 597 -20.37 -4.23 -10.76
CA PRO A 597 -21.59 -4.23 -9.96
C PRO A 597 -21.58 -5.43 -9.02
N ARG A 598 -21.95 -5.20 -7.75
CA ARG A 598 -21.94 -6.21 -6.68
C ARG A 598 -20.55 -6.67 -6.23
N GLN A 599 -19.47 -6.15 -6.82
CA GLN A 599 -18.14 -6.32 -6.26
C GLN A 599 -18.03 -5.50 -4.98
N GLN A 600 -17.59 -6.16 -3.91
CA GLN A 600 -17.38 -5.52 -2.62
C GLN A 600 -16.06 -6.01 -2.04
N PHE A 601 -15.26 -5.09 -1.51
CA PHE A 601 -14.07 -5.41 -0.74
C PHE A 601 -13.77 -4.27 0.24
N ALA A 602 -13.03 -4.60 1.30
CA ALA A 602 -12.55 -3.62 2.26
C ALA A 602 -11.21 -3.03 1.80
N PHE A 603 -11.05 -1.72 1.97
CA PHE A 603 -9.82 -1.00 1.72
C PHE A 603 -9.50 -0.04 2.87
N TRP A 604 -8.23 0.30 3.00
CA TRP A 604 -7.75 1.27 3.98
C TRP A 604 -7.58 2.62 3.31
N ASN A 605 -8.01 3.64 4.06
CA ASN A 605 -7.93 5.03 3.69
C ASN A 605 -7.29 5.84 4.82
N SER A 606 -6.41 6.77 4.49
CA SER A 606 -5.85 7.71 5.46
C SER A 606 -5.63 9.08 4.84
N GLU A 607 -6.38 10.08 5.31
CA GLU A 607 -6.23 11.46 4.87
C GLU A 607 -4.85 12.01 5.29
N ALA A 608 -4.33 11.58 6.45
CA ALA A 608 -2.97 11.87 6.90
C ALA A 608 -1.92 11.39 5.89
N LEU A 609 -2.11 10.20 5.32
CA LEU A 609 -1.23 9.65 4.31
C LEU A 609 -1.23 10.52 3.05
N THR A 610 -2.40 10.88 2.50
CA THR A 610 -2.52 11.80 1.34
C THR A 610 -1.82 13.13 1.59
N ILE A 611 -2.04 13.72 2.78
CA ILE A 611 -1.43 15.01 3.15
C ILE A 611 0.09 14.88 3.24
N SER A 612 0.61 13.84 3.90
CA SER A 612 2.06 13.64 4.05
C SER A 612 2.76 13.43 2.71
N TYR A 613 2.15 12.67 1.79
CA TYR A 613 2.67 12.53 0.42
C TYR A 613 2.61 13.85 -0.35
N GLY A 614 1.55 14.65 -0.15
CA GLY A 614 1.46 15.99 -0.73
C GLY A 614 2.54 16.93 -0.23
N MET A 615 2.83 16.92 1.08
CA MET A 615 3.93 17.68 1.69
C MET A 615 5.28 17.25 1.13
N SER A 616 5.53 15.94 0.99
CA SER A 616 6.74 15.40 0.36
C SER A 616 6.87 15.86 -1.09
N LEU A 617 5.80 15.77 -1.90
CA LEU A 617 5.78 16.22 -3.29
C LEU A 617 6.09 17.73 -3.40
N LEU A 618 5.40 18.56 -2.62
CA LEU A 618 5.62 20.00 -2.59
C LEU A 618 7.07 20.32 -2.20
N SER A 619 7.61 19.63 -1.19
CA SER A 619 8.99 19.80 -0.74
C SER A 619 9.98 19.44 -1.83
N LYS A 620 9.80 18.30 -2.49
CA LYS A 620 10.62 17.88 -3.63
C LYS A 620 10.60 18.91 -4.75
N TYR A 621 9.41 19.34 -5.16
CA TYR A 621 9.24 20.31 -6.23
C TYR A 621 9.92 21.65 -5.92
N ASN A 622 9.77 22.15 -4.69
CA ASN A 622 10.42 23.38 -4.23
C ASN A 622 11.96 23.25 -4.15
N SER A 623 12.46 22.03 -3.94
CA SER A 623 13.89 21.74 -3.88
C SER A 623 14.53 21.39 -5.22
N ILE A 624 13.78 21.42 -6.34
CA ILE A 624 14.35 21.24 -7.69
C ILE A 624 15.20 22.46 -8.05
N ASP A 625 16.48 22.22 -8.35
CA ASP A 625 17.38 23.22 -8.91
C ASP A 625 17.05 23.45 -10.39
N ARG A 626 16.58 24.66 -10.69
CA ARG A 626 16.21 25.09 -12.04
C ARG A 626 17.29 25.88 -12.76
N SER A 627 18.45 26.12 -12.12
CA SER A 627 19.52 26.93 -12.70
C SER A 627 20.09 26.36 -14.01
N ASN A 628 20.01 25.04 -14.17
CA ASN A 628 20.51 24.32 -15.35
C ASN A 628 19.45 24.06 -16.43
N LEU A 629 18.19 24.45 -16.20
CA LEU A 629 17.16 24.39 -17.24
C LEU A 629 17.41 25.56 -18.19
N THR A 630 17.96 25.30 -19.38
CA THR A 630 18.02 26.30 -20.45
C THR A 630 16.61 26.73 -20.76
N THR A 631 16.22 27.94 -20.34
CA THR A 631 14.96 28.57 -20.73
C THR A 631 14.85 28.54 -22.25
N PRO A 632 13.85 27.85 -22.84
CA PRO A 632 13.49 28.12 -24.22
C PRO A 632 12.96 29.55 -24.24
N ILE A 633 13.61 30.42 -25.02
CA ILE A 633 13.14 31.78 -25.32
C ILE A 633 11.82 31.71 -26.09
#